data_AF-A0A4R2J1Y7-F1
#
_entry.id   AF-A0A4R2J1Y7-F1
#
_cell.length_a   1.000
_cell.length_b   1.000
_cell.length_c   1.000
_cell.angle_alpha   90.00
_cell.angle_beta   90.00
_cell.angle_gamma   90.00
#
_symmetry.space_group_name_H-M   'P 1'
#
loop_
_entity.id
_entity.type
_entity.pdbx_description
1 polymer ?
#
loop_
_entity_poly.entity_id
_entity_poly.type
_entity_poly.pdbx_seq_one_letter_code
_entity_poly.pdbx_strand_id
1 'polypeptide(L)' 'MSWLSEWWNAVELWITQLAFPAQFAVVIAVLLPVCAGGAWLIDRAVDYVGDKINRARGPSVEDCD' A
#
# COMPACT_ATOMS: atom_id res chain seq x y z
N MET A 1 19.91 -19.30 -0.77
CA MET A 1 18.50 -18.87 -0.69
C MET A 1 17.67 -19.75 0.26
N SER A 2 18.27 -20.70 0.99
CA SER A 2 17.56 -21.55 1.97
C SER A 2 17.06 -20.78 3.19
N TRP A 3 17.81 -19.76 3.63
CA TRP A 3 17.50 -18.98 4.82
C TRP A 3 16.08 -18.39 4.79
N LEU A 4 15.60 -17.98 3.62
CA LEU A 4 14.26 -17.44 3.43
C LEU A 4 13.20 -18.54 3.59
N SER A 5 13.46 -19.73 3.06
CA SER A 5 12.60 -20.90 3.19
C SER A 5 12.53 -21.40 4.63
N GLU A 6 13.66 -21.45 5.35
CA GLU A 6 13.68 -21.80 6.77
C GLU A 6 12.89 -20.79 7.62
N TRP A 7 13.05 -19.50 7.36
CA TRP A 7 12.30 -18.45 8.05
C TRP A 7 10.79 -18.53 7.76
N TRP A 8 10.42 -18.70 6.49
CA TRP A 8 9.01 -18.83 6.10
C TRP A 8 8.36 -20.08 6.69
N ASN A 9 9.06 -21.21 6.70
CA ASN A 9 8.58 -22.44 7.36
C ASN A 9 8.30 -22.22 8.86
N ALA A 10 9.13 -21.44 9.55
CA ALA A 10 8.87 -21.08 10.95
C ALA A 10 7.62 -20.18 11.09
N VAL A 11 7.39 -19.26 10.14
CA VAL A 11 6.17 -18.44 10.09
C VAL A 11 4.93 -19.29 9.83
N GLU A 12 4.99 -20.24 8.90
CA GLU A 12 3.89 -21.18 8.62
C GLU A 12 3.53 -22.01 9.86
N LEU A 13 4.55 -22.55 10.55
CA LEU A 13 4.33 -23.29 11.80
C LEU A 13 3.75 -22.41 12.89
N TRP A 14 4.24 -21.17 13.02
CA TRP A 14 3.70 -20.21 13.98
C TRP A 14 2.22 -19.89 13.70
N ILE A 15 1.82 -19.63 12.46
CA ILE A 15 0.43 -19.29 12.12
C ILE A 15 -0.50 -20.50 12.30
N THR A 16 -0.08 -21.69 11.86
CA THR A 16 -0.94 -22.89 11.85
C THR A 16 -1.29 -23.40 13.25
N GLN A 17 -0.44 -23.16 14.25
CA GLN A 17 -0.72 -23.51 15.64
C GLN A 17 -1.61 -22.50 16.39
N LEU A 18 -1.96 -21.34 15.78
CA LEU A 18 -2.90 -20.39 16.40
C LEU A 18 -4.33 -20.93 16.35
N ALA A 19 -5.16 -20.56 17.33
CA ALA A 19 -6.60 -20.76 17.26
C ALA A 19 -7.21 -20.01 16.06
N PHE A 20 -8.28 -20.56 15.48
CA PHE A 20 -8.92 -20.02 14.27
C PHE A 20 -9.21 -18.50 14.32
N PRO A 21 -9.77 -17.93 15.42
CA PRO A 21 -10.00 -16.48 15.49
C PRO A 21 -8.70 -15.65 15.43
N ALA A 22 -7.61 -16.18 15.98
CA ALA A 22 -6.33 -15.49 16.01
C ALA A 22 -5.65 -15.52 14.62
N GLN A 23 -5.79 -16.61 13.85
CA GLN A 23 -5.35 -16.65 12.44
C GLN A 23 -6.08 -15.60 11.60
N PHE A 24 -7.40 -15.48 11.77
CA PHE A 24 -8.20 -14.47 11.07
C PHE A 24 -7.79 -13.03 11.45
N ALA A 25 -7.46 -12.79 12.72
CA ALA A 25 -6.94 -11.50 13.16
C ALA A 25 -5.62 -11.13 12.46
N VAL A 26 -4.70 -12.09 12.27
CA VAL A 26 -3.47 -11.88 11.50
C VAL A 26 -3.78 -11.51 10.05
N VAL A 27 -4.73 -12.20 9.41
CA VAL A 27 -5.17 -11.87 8.04
C VAL A 27 -5.69 -10.45 7.95
N ILE A 28 -6.61 -10.05 8.85
CA ILE A 28 -7.13 -8.68 8.90
C ILE A 28 -6.01 -7.67 9.12
N ALA A 29 -5.09 -7.95 10.04
CA ALA A 29 -3.97 -7.08 10.37
C ALA A 29 -3.02 -6.86 9.19
N VAL A 30 -2.92 -7.80 8.24
CA VAL A 30 -2.14 -7.64 6.99
C VAL A 30 -2.98 -7.04 5.86
N LEU A 31 -4.23 -7.47 5.71
CA LEU A 31 -5.08 -7.06 4.59
C LEU A 31 -5.51 -5.59 4.69
N LEU A 32 -5.84 -5.11 5.89
CA LEU A 32 -6.21 -3.71 6.11
C LEU A 32 -5.10 -2.72 5.71
N PRO A 33 -3.84 -2.87 6.16
CA PRO A 33 -2.78 -1.96 5.75
C PRO A 33 -2.40 -2.14 4.28
N VAL A 34 -2.52 -3.32 3.69
CA VAL A 34 -2.32 -3.49 2.25
C VAL A 34 -3.38 -2.73 1.45
N CYS A 35 -4.65 -2.80 1.88
CA CYS A 35 -5.74 -2.05 1.26
C CYS A 35 -5.54 -0.54 1.43
N ALA A 36 -5.27 -0.08 2.65
CA ALA A 36 -5.03 1.33 2.95
C ALA A 36 -3.79 1.88 2.22
N GLY A 37 -2.70 1.10 2.18
CA GLY A 37 -1.50 1.45 1.44
C GLY A 37 -1.75 1.49 -0.07
N GLY A 38 -2.55 0.57 -0.60
CA GLY A 38 -2.99 0.59 -2.00
C GLY A 38 -3.80 1.85 -2.34
N ALA A 39 -4.77 2.21 -1.51
CA ALA A 39 -5.54 3.44 -1.67
C ALA A 39 -4.63 4.68 -1.62
N TRP A 40 -3.75 4.76 -0.63
CA TRP A 40 -2.79 5.85 -0.48
C TRP A 40 -1.85 5.97 -1.69
N LEU A 41 -1.38 4.85 -2.25
CA LEU A 41 -0.56 4.84 -3.45
C LEU A 41 -1.31 5.37 -4.67
N ILE A 42 -2.58 5.02 -4.81
CA ILE A 42 -3.42 5.52 -5.91
C ILE A 42 -3.61 7.03 -5.78
N ASP A 43 -3.99 7.52 -4.60
CA ASP A 43 -4.15 8.94 -4.34
C ASP A 43 -2.84 9.70 -4.65
N ARG A 44 -1.71 9.16 -4.19
CA ARG A 44 -0.40 9.76 -4.44
C ARG A 44 -0.02 9.78 -5.91
N ALA A 45 -0.40 8.75 -6.67
CA ALA A 45 -0.17 8.68 -8.11
C ALA A 45 -1.03 9.71 -8.85
N VAL A 46 -2.29 9.86 -8.44
CA VAL A 46 -3.21 10.87 -9.00
C VAL A 46 -2.68 12.28 -8.74
N ASP A 47 -2.27 12.60 -7.52
CA ASP A 47 -1.72 13.91 -7.17
C ASP A 47 -0.46 14.23 -7.97
N TYR A 48 0.46 13.26 -8.08
CA TYR A 48 1.70 13.42 -8.84
C TYR A 48 1.44 13.70 -10.33
N VAL A 49 0.46 13.01 -10.92
CA VAL A 49 0.06 13.23 -12.31
C VAL A 49 -0.67 14.58 -12.46
N GLY A 50 -1.54 14.94 -11.52
CA GLY A 50 -2.26 16.20 -11.49
C GLY A 50 -1.32 17.41 -11.43
N ASP A 51 -0.34 17.39 -10.53
CA ASP A 51 0.68 18.44 -10.40
C ASP A 51 1.50 18.58 -11.68
N LYS A 52 1.85 17.46 -12.32
CA LYS A 52 2.62 17.46 -13.57
C LYS A 52 1.81 18.05 -14.72
N ILE A 53 0.51 17.72 -14.80
CA ILE A 53 -0.39 18.27 -15.81
C ILE A 53 -0.63 19.77 -15.58
N ASN A 54 -0.89 20.20 -14.33
CA ASN A 54 -1.10 21.60 -13.99
C ASN A 54 0.15 22.45 -14.26
N ARG A 55 1.35 21.93 -13.94
CA ARG A 55 2.62 22.57 -14.29
C ARG A 55 2.84 22.67 -15.80
N ALA A 56 2.46 21.64 -16.57
CA ALA A 56 2.56 21.67 -18.04
C ALA A 56 1.57 22.66 -18.67
N ARG A 57 0.48 22.99 -17.97
CA ARG A 57 -0.56 23.93 -18.37
C ARG A 57 -0.28 25.36 -17.87
N GLY A 58 1.00 25.71 -17.70
CA GLY A 58 1.51 26.96 -17.10
C GLY A 58 0.71 28.24 -17.43
N PRO A 59 0.86 29.26 -16.55
CA PRO A 59 -0.16 30.27 -16.26
C PRO A 59 -0.65 30.99 -17.52
N SER A 60 -1.92 30.78 -17.88
CA SER A 60 -2.71 31.84 -18.50
C SER A 60 -3.22 32.76 -17.38
N VAL A 61 -2.28 33.45 -16.73
CA VAL A 61 -2.60 34.75 -16.13
C VAL A 61 -2.60 35.70 -17.32
N GLU A 62 -3.77 35.81 -17.94
CA GLU A 62 -4.07 36.96 -18.76
C GLU A 62 -4.32 38.10 -17.77
N ASP A 63 -3.24 38.83 -17.45
CA ASP A 63 -3.32 40.19 -16.96
C ASP A 63 -4.03 41.02 -18.03
N CYS A 64 -5.34 41.21 -17.86
CA CYS A 64 -6.11 42.26 -18.53
C CYS A 64 -7.06 42.87 -17.50
N ASP A 65 -6.71 44.10 -17.10
CA ASP A 65 -7.45 45.14 -16.34
C ASP A 65 -7.58 45.04 -14.82
#